data_AF-A0A8J2N1F7-F1
#
_entry.id   AF-A0A8J2N1F7-F1
#
_cell.length_a   1.000
_cell.length_b   1.000
_cell.length_c   1.000
_cell.angle_alpha   90.00
_cell.angle_beta   90.00
_cell.angle_gamma   90.00
#
_symmetry.space_group_name_H-M   'P 1'
#
loop_
_entity.id
_entity.type
_entity.pdbx_description
1 polymer ?
#
loop_
_entity_poly.entity_id
_entity_poly.type
_entity_poly.pdbx_seq_one_letter_code
_entity_poly.pdbx_strand_id
1 'polypeptide(L)'
;MADEGGLVRRGVEPSSLHRPPGRPPARFRIKDVTAEVIRDYQHYDPGDELDVSDQSDAQQANATNDVSPSTVHSQGTPYQERLCWQHNTSFPTAEANIARLQSTDYVSLPTPGDLESIWHSPVATTYLDDSVFLPGSAYLDAHSTFRSHLIQEVRSNVPTRQVTPDPTRIDHVWGQVQASYTPSPQTHGTEIPPRIDPVDESDSTNLPAPQLSEEEEFVLWKNWFDEVAPWIDKFDNDRHFRHTLPVIARSHDHLRYSILALSARQMERKNNSKHTERSLSLYQTAIQLVLPQLHTRSTPVIASCVVLCVLEMLSSSAKAWHQHLDGCAHLLEAVGINGFSGGVDQALFWCFARMDVCGGLIASSKTLIPVEHWAHGMDLDADVGRFRADGGYNAHACEAVYLCAQILDLLSFHSNLAGRVGATPPTSADTDEAYAARWMRLWYHLSAWYTTRPPEMLPISSFTTSASPFPKILYSNPAAMSGNQLHHTACILLLRHKPSGVTVSPKPNSIFWHARQICGISTSNDDHAAWTNAIQPLWIAGQWMSHESEQKAILQLLEKIEKQSGWSTKWRAEDLREFWG
;
A
#
# COMPACT_ATOMS: atom_id res chain seq x y z
N MET A 1 -68.86 19.31 -25.83
CA MET A 1 -69.84 18.31 -25.36
C MET A 1 -69.18 16.96 -25.63
N ALA A 2 -68.44 16.37 -24.69
CA ALA A 2 -68.73 16.10 -23.28
C ALA A 2 -69.76 14.99 -23.11
N ASP A 3 -69.28 13.84 -22.66
CA ASP A 3 -69.95 13.02 -21.64
C ASP A 3 -68.87 12.31 -20.80
N GLU A 4 -69.25 11.82 -19.62
CA GLU A 4 -68.35 11.19 -18.63
C GLU A 4 -68.43 9.64 -18.67
N GLY A 5 -67.65 8.95 -17.84
CA GLY A 5 -67.81 7.49 -17.61
C GLY A 5 -66.51 6.70 -17.53
N GLY A 6 -65.82 6.76 -16.39
CA GLY A 6 -64.54 6.06 -16.19
C GLY A 6 -64.66 4.57 -15.89
N LEU A 7 -63.51 3.87 -15.90
CA LEU A 7 -63.35 2.61 -15.17
C LEU A 7 -61.89 2.43 -14.71
N VAL A 8 -61.62 2.59 -13.41
CA VAL A 8 -60.30 2.30 -12.84
C VAL A 8 -60.23 0.83 -12.46
N ARG A 9 -59.46 0.04 -13.22
CA ARG A 9 -58.97 -1.28 -12.79
C ARG A 9 -57.46 -1.26 -12.70
N ARG A 10 -56.93 -1.82 -11.60
CA ARG A 10 -55.48 -2.03 -11.42
C ARG A 10 -54.98 -3.04 -12.47
N GLY A 11 -54.05 -2.61 -13.32
CA GLY A 11 -53.14 -3.48 -14.05
C GLY A 11 -51.76 -3.47 -13.37
N VAL A 12 -51.08 -4.61 -13.39
CA VAL A 12 -49.65 -4.70 -13.03
C VAL A 12 -48.86 -4.56 -14.32
N GLU A 13 -47.85 -3.70 -14.35
CA GLU A 13 -46.88 -3.64 -15.46
C GLU A 13 -45.49 -4.16 -15.04
N PRO A 14 -44.68 -4.71 -15.97
CA PRO A 14 -43.49 -5.48 -15.64
C PRO A 14 -42.20 -4.66 -15.67
N SER A 15 -41.10 -5.29 -15.25
CA SER A 15 -39.74 -4.78 -15.31
C SER A 15 -39.30 -4.38 -16.73
N SER A 16 -38.97 -3.10 -16.92
CA SER A 16 -38.46 -2.55 -18.18
C SER A 16 -36.93 -2.38 -18.17
N LEU A 17 -36.23 -3.50 -18.38
CA LEU A 17 -34.82 -3.49 -18.80
C LEU A 17 -34.71 -2.91 -20.23
N HIS A 18 -34.48 -1.60 -20.36
CA HIS A 18 -33.67 -0.97 -21.42
C HIS A 18 -33.55 0.54 -21.20
N ARG A 19 -32.32 1.06 -21.16
CA ARG A 19 -32.02 2.50 -21.27
C ARG A 19 -31.29 2.72 -22.60
N PRO A 20 -31.71 3.67 -23.46
CA PRO A 20 -31.08 3.89 -24.75
C PRO A 20 -29.69 4.55 -24.61
N PRO A 21 -28.78 4.35 -25.59
CA PRO A 21 -27.46 4.97 -25.57
C PRO A 21 -27.51 6.47 -25.92
N GLY A 22 -26.53 7.23 -25.43
CA GLY A 22 -26.19 8.55 -25.95
C GLY A 22 -26.88 9.75 -25.30
N ARG A 23 -26.20 10.33 -24.29
CA ARG A 23 -26.05 11.78 -24.19
C ARG A 23 -24.55 12.08 -24.04
N PRO A 24 -23.97 13.03 -24.79
CA PRO A 24 -22.60 13.44 -24.57
C PRO A 24 -22.47 14.15 -23.21
N PRO A 25 -21.33 14.04 -22.51
CA PRO A 25 -21.08 14.78 -21.27
C PRO A 25 -21.09 16.30 -21.52
N ALA A 26 -21.44 17.06 -20.49
CA ALA A 26 -21.65 18.49 -20.61
C ALA A 26 -20.32 19.28 -20.67
N ARG A 27 -19.97 19.78 -21.87
CA ARG A 27 -18.93 20.81 -22.12
C ARG A 27 -17.67 20.67 -21.25
N PHE A 28 -16.74 19.81 -21.65
CA PHE A 28 -15.38 19.78 -21.11
C PHE A 28 -14.77 21.19 -21.08
N ARG A 29 -14.35 21.64 -19.89
CA ARG A 29 -13.62 22.90 -19.71
C ARG A 29 -12.14 22.58 -19.60
N ILE A 30 -11.42 22.68 -20.73
CA ILE A 30 -9.96 22.57 -20.75
C ILE A 30 -9.39 23.55 -19.72
N LYS A 31 -8.67 23.02 -18.72
CA LYS A 31 -7.84 23.82 -17.82
C LYS A 31 -6.48 23.98 -18.47
N ASP A 32 -6.12 25.22 -18.78
CA ASP A 32 -4.73 25.55 -19.06
C ASP A 32 -3.91 25.39 -17.76
N VAL A 33 -2.99 24.44 -17.79
CA VAL A 33 -2.00 24.17 -16.72
C VAL A 33 -0.57 24.42 -17.21
N THR A 34 -0.40 25.00 -18.41
CA THR A 34 0.89 25.18 -19.08
C THR A 34 1.84 26.01 -18.22
N ALA A 35 1.37 27.07 -17.55
CA ALA A 35 2.18 27.85 -16.63
C ALA A 35 2.65 27.08 -15.38
N GLU A 36 1.88 26.08 -14.93
CA GLU A 36 2.28 25.23 -13.80
C GLU A 36 3.32 24.19 -14.22
N VAL A 37 3.09 23.52 -15.36
CA VAL A 37 4.06 22.56 -15.94
C VAL A 37 5.36 23.26 -16.33
N ILE A 38 5.30 24.47 -16.90
CA ILE A 38 6.50 25.24 -17.24
C ILE A 38 7.32 25.54 -15.98
N ARG A 39 6.70 26.06 -14.92
CA ARG A 39 7.40 26.33 -13.64
C ARG A 39 8.05 25.07 -13.08
N ASP A 40 7.33 23.96 -13.05
CA ASP A 40 7.79 22.69 -12.46
C ASP A 40 9.03 22.08 -13.14
N TYR A 41 9.35 22.53 -14.36
CA TYR A 41 10.51 22.09 -15.14
C TYR A 41 11.52 23.21 -15.47
N GLN A 42 11.22 24.47 -15.15
CA GLN A 42 12.16 25.60 -15.29
C GLN A 42 13.21 25.68 -14.17
N HIS A 43 12.99 25.01 -13.04
CA HIS A 43 13.93 25.00 -11.90
C HIS A 43 15.03 23.92 -12.01
N TYR A 44 15.53 23.64 -13.22
CA TYR A 44 16.65 22.69 -13.44
C TYR A 44 17.74 23.29 -14.32
N ASP A 45 18.26 24.45 -13.90
CA ASP A 45 19.49 25.04 -14.44
C ASP A 45 20.66 24.71 -13.49
N PRO A 46 21.64 23.87 -13.89
CA PRO A 46 22.72 23.40 -13.01
C PRO A 46 23.85 24.44 -12.86
N GLY A 47 23.51 25.72 -12.71
CA GLY A 47 24.45 26.86 -12.67
C GLY A 47 24.29 27.82 -11.49
N ASP A 48 23.07 28.04 -10.98
CA ASP A 48 22.78 29.12 -10.01
C ASP A 48 22.92 28.70 -8.53
N GLU A 49 24.14 28.32 -8.13
CA GLU A 49 24.60 28.38 -6.73
C GLU A 49 25.93 29.16 -6.63
N LEU A 50 25.89 30.47 -6.92
CA LEU A 50 27.01 31.40 -6.63
C LEU A 50 26.50 32.75 -6.08
N ASP A 51 27.31 33.31 -5.18
CA ASP A 51 27.26 34.67 -4.62
C ASP A 51 25.91 35.18 -4.05
N VAL A 52 25.57 34.68 -2.86
CA VAL A 52 25.10 35.59 -1.79
C VAL A 52 26.32 36.16 -1.08
N SER A 53 26.90 37.21 -1.65
CA SER A 53 27.92 38.00 -0.97
C SER A 53 27.27 38.82 0.15
N ASP A 54 27.77 38.70 1.38
CA ASP A 54 27.49 39.69 2.43
C ASP A 54 28.80 40.26 2.98
N GLN A 55 28.86 41.58 3.12
CA GLN A 55 30.06 42.33 3.51
C GLN A 55 29.88 42.88 4.92
N SER A 56 30.78 42.51 5.83
CA SER A 56 30.95 43.24 7.09
C SER A 56 32.42 43.39 7.44
N ASP A 57 32.76 44.54 8.04
CA ASP A 57 34.10 45.12 7.97
C ASP A 57 35.12 44.54 8.97
N ALA A 58 36.38 44.71 8.60
CA ALA A 58 37.54 44.28 9.35
C ALA A 58 37.78 45.04 10.67
N GLN A 59 38.40 44.36 11.65
CA GLN A 59 39.31 45.05 12.57
C GLN A 59 40.48 44.17 13.09
N GLN A 60 41.66 44.48 12.54
CA GLN A 60 43.01 44.46 13.13
C GLN A 60 43.45 43.46 14.23
N ALA A 61 44.58 42.80 13.94
CA ALA A 61 45.68 42.45 14.86
C ALA A 61 45.42 41.34 15.92
N ASN A 62 46.40 40.57 16.39
CA ASN A 62 47.86 40.62 16.25
C ASN A 62 48.46 39.20 16.18
N ALA A 63 49.73 39.06 15.78
CA ALA A 63 50.45 37.78 15.82
C ALA A 63 51.25 37.60 17.13
N THR A 64 51.41 36.35 17.60
CA THR A 64 52.69 35.70 17.98
C THR A 64 52.49 34.31 18.60
N ASN A 65 53.31 33.33 18.15
CA ASN A 65 54.18 32.40 18.89
C ASN A 65 53.74 31.82 20.27
N ASP A 66 53.99 30.57 20.66
CA ASP A 66 54.64 29.36 20.06
C ASP A 66 54.48 28.16 21.06
N VAL A 67 55.19 27.05 20.87
CA VAL A 67 55.50 25.96 21.83
C VAL A 67 54.52 24.78 21.94
N SER A 68 54.69 23.83 21.01
CA SER A 68 54.64 22.36 21.26
C SER A 68 55.87 21.91 22.09
N PRO A 69 56.08 20.65 22.58
CA PRO A 69 55.51 19.37 22.08
C PRO A 69 55.29 18.19 23.07
N SER A 70 54.69 17.10 22.56
CA SER A 70 55.12 15.72 22.87
C SER A 70 54.71 14.72 21.78
N THR A 71 55.68 14.03 21.19
CA THR A 71 55.59 13.01 20.10
C THR A 71 55.03 11.65 20.61
N VAL A 72 54.66 10.65 19.79
CA VAL A 72 55.48 9.86 18.83
C VAL A 72 54.70 9.31 17.61
N HIS A 73 55.44 9.16 16.52
CA HIS A 73 55.22 8.54 15.19
C HIS A 73 54.42 7.20 15.13
N SER A 74 53.97 6.69 13.96
CA SER A 74 54.57 6.75 12.61
C SER A 74 53.56 6.67 11.43
N GLN A 75 53.60 7.64 10.50
CA GLN A 75 54.22 7.60 9.14
C GLN A 75 53.36 7.01 7.99
N GLY A 76 53.24 7.79 6.91
CA GLY A 76 52.64 7.41 5.61
C GLY A 76 52.29 8.66 4.79
N THR A 77 53.08 8.99 3.76
CA THR A 77 52.99 10.27 3.02
C THR A 77 52.08 10.24 1.77
N PRO A 78 51.51 11.38 1.35
CA PRO A 78 50.47 11.46 0.31
C PRO A 78 51.00 11.55 -1.13
N TYR A 79 50.08 11.44 -2.09
CA TYR A 79 50.29 11.78 -3.51
C TYR A 79 49.26 12.83 -3.99
N GLN A 80 49.58 13.55 -5.05
CA GLN A 80 48.98 14.85 -5.39
C GLN A 80 47.79 14.79 -6.36
N GLU A 81 46.96 15.83 -6.30
CA GLU A 81 45.96 16.17 -7.32
C GLU A 81 46.60 16.54 -8.67
N ARG A 82 45.92 16.20 -9.78
CA ARG A 82 45.75 17.04 -10.99
C ARG A 82 44.97 16.31 -12.09
N LEU A 83 44.01 17.02 -12.71
CA LEU A 83 43.48 16.93 -14.08
C LEU A 83 42.04 17.50 -14.05
N CYS A 84 41.85 18.82 -14.11
CA CYS A 84 41.97 19.67 -15.32
C CYS A 84 40.96 19.32 -16.43
N TRP A 85 39.67 19.61 -16.21
CA TRP A 85 38.70 19.70 -17.31
C TRP A 85 38.90 21.02 -18.07
N GLN A 86 39.17 20.94 -19.36
CA GLN A 86 39.37 22.11 -20.22
C GLN A 86 38.03 22.60 -20.76
N HIS A 87 37.73 23.90 -20.61
CA HIS A 87 36.68 24.54 -21.40
C HIS A 87 37.04 24.46 -22.89
N ASN A 88 36.04 24.20 -23.73
CA ASN A 88 36.16 24.38 -25.17
C ASN A 88 34.85 24.97 -25.70
N THR A 89 34.93 26.17 -26.31
CA THR A 89 33.77 27.00 -26.65
C THR A 89 33.43 26.92 -28.13
N SER A 90 32.22 26.48 -28.48
CA SER A 90 31.60 26.80 -29.78
C SER A 90 30.08 26.58 -29.76
N PHE A 91 29.31 27.64 -29.95
CA PHE A 91 27.87 27.55 -30.25
C PHE A 91 27.65 27.23 -31.74
N PRO A 92 26.52 26.59 -32.07
CA PRO A 92 25.64 27.16 -33.08
C PRO A 92 24.28 27.57 -32.50
N THR A 93 23.80 28.76 -32.86
CA THR A 93 22.45 29.24 -32.56
C THR A 93 21.39 28.47 -33.33
N ALA A 94 20.27 28.11 -32.69
CA ALA A 94 19.17 27.34 -33.29
C ALA A 94 17.77 27.93 -33.03
N GLU A 95 17.61 29.25 -33.19
CA GLU A 95 16.28 29.87 -33.32
C GLU A 95 15.67 29.55 -34.71
N ALA A 96 14.97 28.41 -34.83
CA ALA A 96 13.96 28.21 -35.88
C ALA A 96 13.07 26.97 -35.63
N ASN A 97 11.76 27.12 -35.89
CA ASN A 97 10.72 26.07 -36.02
C ASN A 97 9.74 25.79 -34.85
N ILE A 98 9.29 26.83 -34.15
CA ILE A 98 8.04 26.73 -33.34
C ILE A 98 6.78 26.64 -34.23
N ALA A 99 6.84 27.05 -35.49
CA ALA A 99 5.71 27.16 -36.40
C ALA A 99 5.38 25.88 -37.23
N ARG A 100 5.43 24.67 -36.64
CA ARG A 100 5.04 23.43 -37.34
C ARG A 100 4.55 22.24 -36.51
N LEU A 101 3.84 22.49 -35.41
CA LEU A 101 3.02 21.49 -34.71
C LEU A 101 1.54 21.91 -34.71
N GLN A 102 0.79 21.40 -35.67
CA GLN A 102 -0.68 21.45 -35.70
C GLN A 102 -1.22 20.04 -35.95
N SER A 103 -2.30 19.67 -35.26
CA SER A 103 -3.03 18.41 -35.40
C SER A 103 -2.24 17.13 -35.05
N THR A 104 -2.06 16.91 -33.74
CA THR A 104 -2.03 15.55 -33.14
C THR A 104 -3.17 15.47 -32.13
N ASP A 105 -3.87 14.34 -32.06
CA ASP A 105 -5.11 14.20 -31.30
C ASP A 105 -4.89 14.24 -29.78
N TYR A 106 -5.25 15.35 -29.16
CA TYR A 106 -5.27 15.50 -27.70
C TYR A 106 -6.56 14.93 -27.12
N VAL A 107 -6.45 13.79 -26.42
CA VAL A 107 -7.51 13.32 -25.52
C VAL A 107 -7.71 14.35 -24.41
N SER A 108 -8.96 14.77 -24.19
CA SER A 108 -9.28 15.83 -23.22
C SER A 108 -9.24 15.30 -21.78
N LEU A 109 -8.36 15.85 -20.95
CA LEU A 109 -8.29 15.53 -19.52
C LEU A 109 -9.59 15.92 -18.79
N PRO A 110 -10.08 15.09 -17.84
CA PRO A 110 -11.29 15.38 -17.06
C PRO A 110 -11.10 16.60 -16.14
N THR A 111 -12.21 17.27 -15.80
CA THR A 111 -12.19 18.50 -14.99
C THR A 111 -12.36 18.20 -13.49
N PRO A 112 -12.08 19.16 -12.58
CA PRO A 112 -12.22 18.94 -11.14
C PRO A 112 -13.62 18.52 -10.65
N GLY A 113 -14.69 18.82 -11.40
CA GLY A 113 -16.04 18.34 -11.07
C GLY A 113 -16.27 16.87 -11.46
N ASP A 114 -15.57 16.38 -12.49
CA ASP A 114 -15.64 14.98 -12.91
C ASP A 114 -14.80 14.09 -11.96
N LEU A 115 -13.74 14.67 -11.39
CA LEU A 115 -12.77 14.06 -10.48
C LEU A 115 -13.35 13.57 -9.14
N GLU A 116 -14.56 13.95 -8.75
CA GLU A 116 -15.23 13.38 -7.57
C GLU A 116 -15.60 11.90 -7.75
N SER A 117 -15.86 11.46 -9.00
CA SER A 117 -16.18 10.06 -9.30
C SER A 117 -14.95 9.14 -9.40
N ILE A 118 -13.77 9.72 -9.61
CA ILE A 118 -12.53 9.00 -10.01
C ILE A 118 -11.80 8.42 -8.78
N TRP A 119 -12.52 8.06 -7.72
CA TRP A 119 -12.04 7.10 -6.70
C TRP A 119 -12.51 5.68 -7.04
N HIS A 120 -13.27 5.51 -8.12
CA HIS A 120 -13.92 4.25 -8.43
C HIS A 120 -13.54 3.83 -9.85
N SER A 121 -12.45 3.06 -9.98
CA SER A 121 -12.54 1.90 -10.88
C SER A 121 -13.44 0.90 -10.15
N PRO A 122 -14.62 0.56 -10.69
CA PRO A 122 -15.37 -0.61 -10.24
C PRO A 122 -14.67 -1.85 -10.80
N VAL A 123 -13.44 -2.14 -10.31
CA VAL A 123 -12.43 -3.06 -10.87
C VAL A 123 -13.08 -4.15 -11.70
N ALA A 124 -12.97 -4.06 -13.04
CA ALA A 124 -14.08 -4.44 -13.91
C ALA A 124 -14.68 -5.83 -13.62
N THR A 125 -16.00 -5.91 -13.64
CA THR A 125 -16.78 -7.14 -13.35
C THR A 125 -16.73 -8.18 -14.48
N THR A 126 -15.93 -7.94 -15.51
CA THR A 126 -15.92 -8.63 -16.80
C THR A 126 -14.59 -9.30 -17.16
N TYR A 127 -13.49 -9.00 -16.45
CA TYR A 127 -12.23 -9.70 -16.67
C TYR A 127 -12.24 -11.09 -16.02
N LEU A 128 -11.74 -12.08 -16.75
CA LEU A 128 -11.48 -13.42 -16.23
C LEU A 128 -10.49 -13.31 -15.07
N ASP A 129 -10.85 -13.88 -13.92
CA ASP A 129 -9.97 -13.89 -12.76
C ASP A 129 -8.90 -14.97 -12.92
N ASP A 130 -7.74 -14.60 -13.44
CA ASP A 130 -6.53 -15.45 -13.56
C ASP A 130 -5.90 -15.81 -12.18
N SER A 131 -6.63 -15.56 -11.09
CA SER A 131 -6.36 -16.02 -9.73
C SER A 131 -6.48 -17.54 -9.60
N VAL A 132 -5.74 -18.14 -8.65
CA VAL A 132 -5.95 -19.54 -8.25
C VAL A 132 -7.04 -19.72 -7.20
N PHE A 133 -7.49 -18.64 -6.55
CA PHE A 133 -8.57 -18.64 -5.55
C PHE A 133 -9.98 -18.63 -6.15
N LEU A 134 -10.20 -19.35 -7.25
CA LEU A 134 -11.52 -19.48 -7.89
C LEU A 134 -12.52 -20.20 -6.95
N PRO A 135 -13.83 -19.94 -7.08
CA PRO A 135 -14.87 -20.64 -6.32
C PRO A 135 -14.75 -22.17 -6.44
N GLY A 136 -14.60 -22.86 -5.30
CA GLY A 136 -14.40 -24.32 -5.25
C GLY A 136 -12.99 -24.79 -5.64
N SER A 137 -11.98 -23.92 -5.62
CA SER A 137 -10.59 -24.33 -5.74
C SER A 137 -10.00 -24.71 -4.38
N ALA A 138 -9.12 -25.72 -4.37
CA ALA A 138 -8.38 -26.14 -3.19
C ALA A 138 -7.52 -25.02 -2.56
N TYR A 139 -7.18 -23.99 -3.33
CA TYR A 139 -6.55 -22.76 -2.86
C TYR A 139 -7.52 -21.90 -2.03
N LEU A 140 -8.74 -21.70 -2.52
CA LEU A 140 -9.78 -20.95 -1.82
C LEU A 140 -10.27 -21.67 -0.57
N ASP A 141 -10.40 -22.99 -0.61
CA ASP A 141 -10.80 -23.81 0.53
C ASP A 141 -9.76 -23.75 1.66
N ALA A 142 -8.47 -23.86 1.31
CA ALA A 142 -7.37 -23.73 2.25
C ALA A 142 -7.28 -22.31 2.85
N HIS A 143 -7.39 -21.26 2.01
CA HIS A 143 -7.44 -19.87 2.50
C HIS A 143 -8.65 -19.65 3.44
N SER A 144 -9.85 -20.08 3.05
CA SER A 144 -11.07 -19.87 3.81
C SER A 144 -11.00 -20.55 5.19
N THR A 145 -10.39 -21.75 5.24
CA THR A 145 -10.09 -22.46 6.48
C THR A 145 -9.10 -21.67 7.34
N PHE A 146 -7.95 -21.28 6.78
CA PHE A 146 -6.90 -20.53 7.46
C PHE A 146 -7.41 -19.20 8.04
N ARG A 147 -8.07 -18.39 7.22
CA ARG A 147 -8.73 -17.12 7.61
C ARG A 147 -9.75 -17.32 8.74
N SER A 148 -10.57 -18.37 8.67
CA SER A 148 -11.59 -18.64 9.70
C SER A 148 -10.96 -18.95 11.06
N HIS A 149 -9.89 -19.75 11.09
CA HIS A 149 -9.15 -20.06 12.32
C HIS A 149 -8.39 -18.85 12.88
N LEU A 150 -7.77 -18.01 12.03
CA LEU A 150 -7.15 -16.74 12.46
C LEU A 150 -8.18 -15.85 13.18
N ILE A 151 -9.35 -15.65 12.58
CA ILE A 151 -10.42 -14.83 13.14
C ILE A 151 -10.98 -15.47 14.43
N GLN A 152 -11.11 -16.80 14.49
CA GLN A 152 -11.53 -17.51 15.70
C GLN A 152 -10.55 -17.31 16.86
N GLU A 153 -9.24 -17.42 16.59
CA GLU A 153 -8.21 -17.35 17.65
C GLU A 153 -7.84 -15.91 18.06
N VAL A 154 -8.29 -14.90 17.32
CA VAL A 154 -8.31 -13.53 17.87
C VAL A 154 -9.58 -13.30 18.70
N ARG A 155 -10.74 -13.84 18.28
CA ARG A 155 -12.01 -13.71 19.01
C ARG A 155 -12.07 -14.48 20.33
N SER A 156 -11.32 -15.57 20.48
CA SER A 156 -11.21 -16.35 21.73
C SER A 156 -10.68 -15.52 22.91
N ASN A 157 -9.95 -14.43 22.64
CA ASN A 157 -9.41 -13.51 23.65
C ASN A 157 -10.35 -12.35 24.05
N VAL A 158 -11.50 -12.16 23.40
CA VAL A 158 -12.43 -11.08 23.76
C VAL A 158 -13.10 -11.42 25.11
N PRO A 159 -12.97 -10.59 26.17
CA PRO A 159 -13.48 -10.94 27.49
C PRO A 159 -15.01 -11.11 27.52
N THR A 160 -15.48 -12.35 27.59
CA THR A 160 -16.90 -12.72 27.75
C THR A 160 -17.39 -12.45 29.17
N ARG A 161 -17.41 -11.18 29.57
CA ARG A 161 -17.90 -10.73 30.87
C ARG A 161 -18.89 -9.57 30.77
N GLN A 162 -20.08 -9.87 30.24
CA GLN A 162 -21.26 -9.19 30.77
C GLN A 162 -21.31 -9.47 32.28
N VAL A 163 -21.39 -8.42 33.09
CA VAL A 163 -21.53 -8.56 34.54
C VAL A 163 -22.94 -9.07 34.82
N THR A 164 -23.04 -10.28 35.36
CA THR A 164 -24.31 -10.82 35.88
C THR A 164 -24.88 -9.84 36.90
N PRO A 165 -26.14 -9.37 36.75
CA PRO A 165 -26.72 -8.44 37.71
C PRO A 165 -26.79 -9.07 39.12
N ASP A 166 -26.21 -8.38 40.10
CA ASP A 166 -26.33 -8.76 41.51
C ASP A 166 -27.80 -8.55 41.96
N PRO A 167 -28.50 -9.61 42.41
CA PRO A 167 -29.93 -9.51 42.75
C PRO A 167 -30.21 -8.87 44.12
N THR A 168 -29.20 -8.45 44.87
CA THR A 168 -29.35 -8.13 46.32
C THR A 168 -29.75 -6.68 46.64
N ARG A 169 -30.18 -5.85 45.68
CA ARG A 169 -30.33 -4.39 45.94
C ARG A 169 -31.43 -3.59 45.22
N ILE A 170 -32.70 -4.00 45.32
CA ILE A 170 -33.83 -3.05 45.33
C ILE A 170 -34.83 -3.48 46.40
N ASP A 171 -35.22 -2.55 47.28
CA ASP A 171 -36.23 -2.78 48.32
C ASP A 171 -37.44 -1.86 48.14
N HIS A 172 -38.64 -2.45 48.28
CA HIS A 172 -39.96 -1.84 48.51
C HIS A 172 -40.65 -0.89 47.49
N VAL A 173 -42.00 -0.99 47.49
CA VAL A 173 -43.01 -0.15 46.79
C VAL A 173 -43.06 -0.33 45.26
N TRP A 174 -44.16 -0.74 44.60
CA TRP A 174 -45.53 -1.18 44.96
C TRP A 174 -46.00 -2.18 43.86
N GLY A 175 -47.08 -2.97 43.92
CA GLY A 175 -48.23 -3.07 44.83
C GLY A 175 -49.00 -4.39 44.62
N GLN A 176 -50.34 -4.40 44.55
CA GLN A 176 -51.15 -5.63 44.41
C GLN A 176 -52.18 -5.61 43.26
N VAL A 177 -52.27 -6.72 42.51
CA VAL A 177 -53.54 -7.33 42.05
C VAL A 177 -53.36 -8.86 42.08
N GLN A 178 -54.36 -9.60 42.58
CA GLN A 178 -54.39 -11.07 42.52
C GLN A 178 -55.32 -11.56 41.40
N ALA A 179 -54.93 -12.63 40.71
CA ALA A 179 -55.83 -13.50 39.97
C ALA A 179 -55.32 -14.95 40.05
N SER A 180 -56.19 -15.89 40.38
CA SER A 180 -55.84 -17.29 40.66
C SER A 180 -56.25 -18.22 39.51
N TYR A 181 -55.41 -19.18 39.13
CA TYR A 181 -55.86 -20.42 38.49
C TYR A 181 -54.95 -21.62 38.87
N THR A 182 -55.52 -22.82 38.77
CA THR A 182 -54.96 -24.08 39.30
C THR A 182 -53.96 -24.77 38.37
N PRO A 183 -52.96 -25.51 38.90
CA PRO A 183 -52.00 -26.25 38.09
C PRO A 183 -52.60 -27.55 37.53
N SER A 184 -52.40 -27.79 36.24
CA SER A 184 -52.62 -29.09 35.58
C SER A 184 -51.30 -29.60 35.00
N PRO A 185 -50.87 -30.84 35.29
CA PRO A 185 -49.60 -31.36 34.82
C PRO A 185 -49.70 -31.81 33.35
N GLN A 186 -49.10 -31.03 32.44
CA GLN A 186 -48.82 -31.47 31.07
C GLN A 186 -47.31 -31.55 30.85
N THR A 187 -46.75 -32.73 31.14
CA THR A 187 -45.37 -33.08 30.80
C THR A 187 -45.24 -33.36 29.30
N HIS A 188 -45.20 -32.31 28.49
CA HIS A 188 -44.51 -32.40 27.20
C HIS A 188 -43.02 -32.30 27.46
N GLY A 189 -42.39 -33.47 27.64
CA GLY A 189 -40.93 -33.56 27.68
C GLY A 189 -40.38 -33.11 26.34
N THR A 190 -39.61 -32.03 26.32
CA THR A 190 -38.77 -31.69 25.18
C THR A 190 -37.66 -32.73 25.13
N GLU A 191 -37.75 -33.68 24.21
CA GLU A 191 -36.70 -34.68 24.00
C GLU A 191 -35.41 -33.95 23.61
N ILE A 192 -34.43 -33.97 24.51
CA ILE A 192 -33.05 -33.64 24.18
C ILE A 192 -32.63 -34.68 23.13
N PRO A 193 -32.23 -34.29 21.90
CA PRO A 193 -31.79 -35.25 20.91
C PRO A 193 -30.67 -36.12 21.51
N PRO A 194 -30.70 -37.45 21.32
CA PRO A 194 -29.66 -38.30 21.86
C PRO A 194 -28.31 -37.80 21.36
N ARG A 195 -27.37 -37.69 22.30
CA ARG A 195 -25.97 -37.36 22.06
C ARG A 195 -25.49 -38.15 20.85
N ILE A 196 -25.14 -37.46 19.77
CA ILE A 196 -24.61 -38.09 18.56
C ILE A 196 -23.44 -38.96 19.01
N ASP A 197 -23.53 -40.26 18.76
CA ASP A 197 -22.47 -41.22 19.06
C ASP A 197 -21.17 -40.75 18.41
N PRO A 198 -19.99 -41.07 18.98
CA PRO A 198 -18.72 -40.73 18.34
C PRO A 198 -18.68 -41.36 16.95
N VAL A 199 -18.83 -40.51 15.92
CA VAL A 199 -18.55 -40.87 14.54
C VAL A 199 -17.11 -41.37 14.52
N ASP A 200 -16.87 -42.52 13.91
CA ASP A 200 -15.52 -43.10 13.76
C ASP A 200 -14.53 -42.01 13.36
N GLU A 201 -13.37 -41.95 14.04
CA GLU A 201 -12.22 -41.13 13.68
C GLU A 201 -11.60 -41.67 12.37
N SER A 202 -12.38 -41.51 11.31
CA SER A 202 -12.15 -41.99 9.96
C SER A 202 -11.19 -41.05 9.24
N ASP A 203 -9.95 -41.09 9.73
CA ASP A 203 -8.70 -40.65 9.10
C ASP A 203 -8.86 -39.47 8.14
N SER A 204 -9.29 -38.33 8.71
CA SER A 204 -9.66 -37.13 7.96
C SER A 204 -8.42 -36.36 7.49
N THR A 205 -7.71 -36.95 6.54
CA THR A 205 -6.65 -36.35 5.72
C THR A 205 -5.38 -35.91 6.47
N ASN A 206 -4.63 -36.91 6.99
CA ASN A 206 -3.18 -36.84 6.90
C ASN A 206 -2.77 -36.83 5.40
N LEU A 207 -2.82 -35.66 4.76
CA LEU A 207 -2.16 -35.48 3.46
C LEU A 207 -0.67 -35.78 3.67
N PRO A 208 -0.08 -36.76 2.96
CA PRO A 208 1.32 -37.06 3.13
C PRO A 208 2.13 -35.82 2.77
N ALA A 209 3.08 -35.45 3.65
CA ALA A 209 3.94 -34.29 3.44
C ALA A 209 4.53 -34.33 2.02
N PRO A 210 4.47 -33.22 1.25
CA PRO A 210 4.74 -33.25 -0.18
C PRO A 210 6.14 -33.77 -0.43
N GLN A 211 6.25 -34.77 -1.33
CA GLN A 211 7.52 -35.41 -1.67
C GLN A 211 8.40 -34.45 -2.46
N LEU A 212 9.03 -33.55 -1.73
CA LEU A 212 9.99 -32.57 -2.19
C LEU A 212 11.38 -33.22 -2.19
N SER A 213 12.00 -33.32 -3.35
CA SER A 213 13.38 -33.79 -3.46
C SER A 213 14.37 -32.72 -2.96
N GLU A 214 15.55 -33.14 -2.51
CA GLU A 214 16.58 -32.22 -1.99
C GLU A 214 16.97 -31.13 -3.01
N GLU A 215 17.02 -31.48 -4.30
CA GLU A 215 17.28 -30.54 -5.40
C GLU A 215 16.13 -29.53 -5.60
N GLU A 216 14.87 -29.97 -5.54
CA GLU A 216 13.72 -29.06 -5.62
C GLU A 216 13.69 -28.11 -4.42
N GLU A 217 13.93 -28.60 -3.20
CA GLU A 217 14.03 -27.74 -2.01
C GLU A 217 15.19 -26.74 -2.15
N PHE A 218 16.36 -27.18 -2.62
CA PHE A 218 17.51 -26.30 -2.86
C PHE A 218 17.19 -25.19 -3.86
N VAL A 219 16.53 -25.51 -4.98
CA VAL A 219 16.09 -24.52 -5.99
C VAL A 219 15.11 -23.52 -5.40
N LEU A 220 14.15 -23.98 -4.58
CA LEU A 220 13.17 -23.10 -3.92
C LEU A 220 13.82 -22.18 -2.88
N TRP A 221 14.76 -22.68 -2.07
CA TRP A 221 15.56 -21.84 -1.16
C TRP A 221 16.43 -20.84 -1.92
N LYS A 222 17.07 -21.24 -3.02
CA LYS A 222 17.86 -20.34 -3.85
C LYS A 222 17.01 -19.18 -4.39
N ASN A 223 15.80 -19.47 -4.89
CA ASN A 223 14.87 -18.44 -5.36
C ASN A 223 14.31 -17.58 -4.22
N TRP A 224 14.17 -18.11 -3.00
CA TRP A 224 13.87 -17.28 -1.82
C TRP A 224 14.96 -16.24 -1.57
N PHE A 225 16.24 -16.65 -1.54
CA PHE A 225 17.34 -15.72 -1.28
C PHE A 225 17.58 -14.72 -2.41
N ASP A 226 17.49 -15.15 -3.67
CA ASP A 226 17.87 -14.33 -4.83
C ASP A 226 16.76 -13.38 -5.30
N GLU A 227 15.49 -13.74 -5.13
CA GLU A 227 14.34 -13.03 -5.70
C GLU A 227 13.34 -12.60 -4.64
N VAL A 228 12.74 -13.54 -3.89
CA VAL A 228 11.59 -13.24 -3.01
C VAL A 228 11.96 -12.39 -1.79
N ALA A 229 12.94 -12.82 -0.98
CA ALA A 229 13.28 -12.14 0.26
C ALA A 229 13.73 -10.68 0.06
N PRO A 230 14.54 -10.32 -0.96
CA PRO A 230 14.83 -8.92 -1.29
C PRO A 230 13.61 -8.01 -1.43
N TRP A 231 12.49 -8.51 -1.96
CA TRP A 231 11.24 -7.74 -2.03
C TRP A 231 10.63 -7.50 -0.65
N ILE A 232 10.72 -8.49 0.23
CA ILE A 232 10.09 -8.42 1.54
C ILE A 232 10.97 -7.59 2.48
N ASP A 233 12.28 -7.73 2.42
CA ASP A 233 13.28 -6.99 3.21
C ASP A 233 13.53 -5.54 2.74
N LYS A 234 12.79 -4.98 1.76
CA LYS A 234 13.17 -3.72 1.09
C LYS A 234 13.34 -2.48 1.99
N PHE A 235 12.76 -2.49 3.20
CA PHE A 235 12.92 -1.46 4.25
C PHE A 235 13.54 -2.02 5.55
N ASP A 236 14.19 -3.18 5.50
CA ASP A 236 14.82 -3.86 6.62
C ASP A 236 16.33 -4.01 6.34
N ASN A 237 17.18 -3.35 7.12
CA ASN A 237 18.62 -3.36 6.94
C ASN A 237 19.26 -4.69 7.38
N ASP A 238 18.72 -5.29 8.44
CA ASP A 238 19.16 -6.59 8.96
C ASP A 238 18.70 -7.73 8.04
N ARG A 239 17.64 -7.49 7.25
CA ARG A 239 17.07 -8.38 6.23
C ARG A 239 16.62 -9.70 6.86
N HIS A 240 15.70 -9.60 7.81
CA HIS A 240 15.22 -10.71 8.62
C HIS A 240 14.57 -11.81 7.77
N PHE A 241 13.92 -11.50 6.65
CA PHE A 241 13.35 -12.51 5.75
C PHE A 241 14.44 -13.28 5.00
N ARG A 242 15.53 -12.64 4.58
CA ARG A 242 16.65 -13.31 3.90
C ARG A 242 17.58 -14.08 4.85
N HIS A 243 17.83 -13.58 6.07
CA HIS A 243 18.86 -14.14 6.96
C HIS A 243 18.32 -14.82 8.22
N THR A 244 17.27 -14.30 8.84
CA THR A 244 16.81 -14.77 10.17
C THR A 244 15.70 -15.81 10.08
N LEU A 245 14.64 -15.56 9.31
CA LEU A 245 13.55 -16.52 9.09
C LEU A 245 14.04 -17.88 8.53
N PRO A 246 15.01 -17.95 7.59
CA PRO A 246 15.54 -19.22 7.08
C PRO A 246 16.37 -20.02 8.09
N VAL A 247 16.83 -19.40 9.19
CA VAL A 247 17.43 -20.10 10.32
C VAL A 247 16.35 -20.62 11.26
N ILE A 248 15.34 -19.80 11.56
CA ILE A 248 14.16 -20.19 12.37
C ILE A 248 13.40 -21.35 11.72
N ALA A 249 13.23 -21.33 10.40
CA ALA A 249 12.50 -22.33 9.63
C ALA A 249 13.07 -23.76 9.78
N ARG A 250 14.35 -23.91 10.14
CA ARG A 250 15.01 -25.23 10.34
C ARG A 250 14.42 -26.05 11.48
N SER A 251 13.69 -25.43 12.40
CA SER A 251 12.99 -26.08 13.51
C SER A 251 11.48 -25.79 13.53
N HIS A 252 10.96 -25.21 12.44
CA HIS A 252 9.57 -24.74 12.35
C HIS A 252 9.03 -25.04 10.94
N ASP A 253 8.60 -26.28 10.70
CA ASP A 253 8.22 -26.73 9.36
C ASP A 253 7.10 -25.90 8.73
N HIS A 254 6.15 -25.38 9.51
CA HIS A 254 5.13 -24.45 9.00
C HIS A 254 5.75 -23.21 8.32
N LEU A 255 6.82 -22.64 8.88
CA LEU A 255 7.54 -21.49 8.32
C LEU A 255 8.37 -21.89 7.08
N ARG A 256 9.04 -23.05 7.14
CA ARG A 256 9.73 -23.66 5.99
C ARG A 256 8.79 -23.85 4.82
N TYR A 257 7.64 -24.51 5.01
CA TYR A 257 6.64 -24.70 3.96
C TYR A 257 6.01 -23.39 3.49
N SER A 258 5.80 -22.39 4.37
CA SER A 258 5.32 -21.06 3.96
C SER A 258 6.30 -20.38 2.99
N ILE A 259 7.59 -20.41 3.31
CA ILE A 259 8.69 -19.86 2.49
C ILE A 259 8.80 -20.59 1.15
N LEU A 260 8.82 -21.94 1.18
CA LEU A 260 8.92 -22.77 -0.02
C LEU A 260 7.70 -22.62 -0.93
N ALA A 261 6.49 -22.51 -0.37
CA ALA A 261 5.27 -22.28 -1.12
C ALA A 261 5.30 -20.94 -1.87
N LEU A 262 5.70 -19.84 -1.20
CA LEU A 262 5.79 -18.53 -1.84
C LEU A 262 6.87 -18.53 -2.93
N SER A 263 8.02 -19.16 -2.68
CA SER A 263 9.08 -19.29 -3.68
C SER A 263 8.63 -20.09 -4.91
N ALA A 264 7.96 -21.22 -4.71
CA ALA A 264 7.40 -22.04 -5.80
C ALA A 264 6.37 -21.24 -6.61
N ARG A 265 5.46 -20.56 -5.90
CA ARG A 265 4.40 -19.75 -6.51
C ARG A 265 4.95 -18.61 -7.35
N GLN A 266 6.02 -17.98 -6.88
CA GLN A 266 6.72 -16.92 -7.59
C GLN A 266 7.38 -17.44 -8.87
N MET A 267 8.07 -18.58 -8.82
CA MET A 267 8.67 -19.21 -10.00
C MET A 267 7.60 -19.62 -11.02
N GLU A 268 6.47 -20.18 -10.58
CA GLU A 268 5.34 -20.51 -11.45
C GLU A 268 4.81 -19.26 -12.19
N ARG A 269 4.54 -18.18 -11.45
CA ARG A 269 4.04 -16.91 -12.01
C ARG A 269 5.03 -16.30 -13.01
N LYS A 270 6.31 -16.18 -12.64
CA LYS A 270 7.38 -15.61 -13.47
C LYS A 270 7.63 -16.41 -14.76
N ASN A 271 7.50 -17.74 -14.71
CA ASN A 271 7.64 -18.61 -15.88
C ASN A 271 6.33 -18.81 -16.68
N ASN A 272 5.23 -18.16 -16.28
CA ASN A 272 3.88 -18.36 -16.83
C ASN A 272 3.45 -19.85 -16.86
N SER A 273 3.74 -20.56 -15.77
CA SER A 273 3.42 -21.97 -15.58
C SER A 273 1.91 -22.17 -15.46
N LYS A 274 1.38 -23.14 -16.21
CA LYS A 274 0.03 -23.68 -16.01
C LYS A 274 -0.05 -24.67 -14.84
N HIS A 275 1.09 -25.23 -14.46
CA HIS A 275 1.23 -26.09 -13.30
C HIS A 275 1.40 -25.24 -12.04
N THR A 276 0.56 -25.52 -11.04
CA THR A 276 0.46 -24.83 -9.75
C THR A 276 0.30 -25.81 -8.57
N GLU A 277 0.46 -27.11 -8.85
CA GLU A 277 0.28 -28.22 -7.92
C GLU A 277 1.38 -28.22 -6.85
N ARG A 278 2.58 -27.71 -7.16
CA ARG A 278 3.70 -27.63 -6.21
C ARG A 278 3.51 -26.48 -5.23
N SER A 279 3.20 -25.27 -5.69
CA SER A 279 2.86 -24.17 -4.78
C SER A 279 1.64 -24.50 -3.92
N LEU A 280 0.60 -25.12 -4.50
CA LEU A 280 -0.62 -25.53 -3.79
C LEU A 280 -0.33 -26.54 -2.67
N SER A 281 0.40 -27.62 -2.96
CA SER A 281 0.69 -28.65 -1.95
C SER A 281 1.55 -28.11 -0.80
N LEU A 282 2.59 -27.30 -1.11
CA LEU A 282 3.40 -26.63 -0.09
C LEU A 282 2.56 -25.65 0.76
N TYR A 283 1.64 -24.90 0.13
CA TYR A 283 0.73 -23.96 0.80
C TYR A 283 -0.27 -24.67 1.73
N GLN A 284 -0.87 -25.77 1.27
CA GLN A 284 -1.77 -26.59 2.08
C GLN A 284 -1.04 -27.20 3.29
N THR A 285 0.16 -27.74 3.11
CA THR A 285 0.97 -28.26 4.22
C THR A 285 1.40 -27.17 5.19
N ALA A 286 1.76 -25.97 4.72
CA ALA A 286 2.04 -24.82 5.59
C ALA A 286 0.83 -24.47 6.47
N ILE A 287 -0.37 -24.44 5.89
CA ILE A 287 -1.63 -24.19 6.62
C ILE A 287 -1.93 -25.31 7.63
N GLN A 288 -1.85 -26.58 7.22
CA GLN A 288 -2.07 -27.72 8.11
C GLN A 288 -1.13 -27.74 9.33
N LEU A 289 0.13 -27.30 9.16
CA LEU A 289 1.12 -27.25 10.23
C LEU A 289 1.03 -25.98 11.10
N VAL A 290 0.59 -24.84 10.57
CA VAL A 290 0.44 -23.59 11.36
C VAL A 290 -0.86 -23.57 12.15
N LEU A 291 -1.94 -24.15 11.62
CA LEU A 291 -3.28 -24.12 12.23
C LEU A 291 -3.32 -24.58 13.70
N PRO A 292 -2.72 -25.73 14.09
CA PRO A 292 -2.67 -26.15 15.50
C PRO A 292 -1.85 -25.20 16.39
N GLN A 293 -0.95 -24.42 15.82
CA GLN A 293 0.04 -23.60 16.52
C GLN A 293 -0.33 -22.12 16.61
N LEU A 294 -1.41 -21.67 15.96
CA LEU A 294 -1.90 -20.27 16.01
C LEU A 294 -2.03 -19.73 17.44
N HIS A 295 -2.52 -20.57 18.36
CA HIS A 295 -2.70 -20.21 19.77
C HIS A 295 -1.39 -19.81 20.48
N THR A 296 -0.23 -20.29 20.01
CA THR A 296 1.08 -19.96 20.60
C THR A 296 1.46 -18.50 20.38
N ARG A 297 0.93 -17.86 19.33
CA ARG A 297 1.24 -16.47 18.92
C ARG A 297 2.75 -16.16 18.87
N SER A 298 3.56 -17.17 18.58
CA SER A 298 5.02 -17.05 18.54
C SER A 298 5.49 -16.40 17.23
N THR A 299 6.59 -15.66 17.25
CA THR A 299 7.19 -15.02 16.07
C THR A 299 7.30 -15.95 14.84
N PRO A 300 7.68 -17.24 14.94
CA PRO A 300 7.69 -18.15 13.79
C PRO A 300 6.29 -18.41 13.18
N VAL A 301 5.25 -18.46 14.02
CA VAL A 301 3.85 -18.65 13.60
C VAL A 301 3.33 -17.38 12.93
N ILE A 302 3.63 -16.20 13.48
CA ILE A 302 3.26 -14.91 12.88
C ILE A 302 4.01 -14.72 11.56
N ALA A 303 5.29 -15.12 11.49
CA ALA A 303 6.08 -15.11 10.25
C ALA A 303 5.47 -16.02 9.17
N SER A 304 4.99 -17.22 9.53
CA SER A 304 4.19 -18.04 8.62
C SER A 304 2.98 -17.28 8.09
N CYS A 305 2.19 -16.65 8.97
CA CYS A 305 0.99 -15.93 8.56
C CYS A 305 1.30 -14.77 7.58
N VAL A 306 2.32 -13.95 7.87
CA VAL A 306 2.74 -12.85 7.00
C VAL A 306 3.26 -13.36 5.65
N VAL A 307 4.07 -14.42 5.62
CA VAL A 307 4.59 -15.00 4.36
C VAL A 307 3.45 -15.63 3.53
N LEU A 308 2.46 -16.26 4.17
CA LEU A 308 1.25 -16.76 3.50
C LEU A 308 0.42 -15.61 2.91
N CYS A 309 0.24 -14.48 3.61
CA CYS A 309 -0.43 -13.31 3.05
C CYS A 309 0.28 -12.75 1.81
N VAL A 310 1.62 -12.75 1.75
CA VAL A 310 2.37 -12.36 0.55
C VAL A 310 2.09 -13.32 -0.62
N LEU A 311 2.01 -14.63 -0.37
CA LEU A 311 1.63 -15.65 -1.36
C LEU A 311 0.20 -15.42 -1.87
N GLU A 312 -0.73 -15.20 -0.96
CA GLU A 312 -2.12 -14.91 -1.28
C GLU A 312 -2.24 -13.67 -2.16
N MET A 313 -1.59 -12.55 -1.84
CA MET A 313 -1.61 -11.33 -2.67
C MET A 313 -0.96 -11.52 -4.05
N LEU A 314 0.15 -12.25 -4.15
CA LEU A 314 0.78 -12.63 -5.42
C LEU A 314 -0.13 -13.51 -6.31
N SER A 315 -1.13 -14.15 -5.70
CA SER A 315 -1.93 -15.22 -6.32
C SER A 315 -3.41 -14.89 -6.47
N SER A 316 -3.87 -13.73 -5.98
CA SER A 316 -5.27 -13.32 -5.89
C SER A 316 -5.58 -12.07 -6.71
N SER A 317 -6.86 -11.92 -7.06
CA SER A 317 -7.39 -10.66 -7.56
C SER A 317 -7.21 -9.56 -6.52
N ALA A 318 -6.83 -8.35 -6.95
CA ALA A 318 -6.69 -7.18 -6.09
C ALA A 318 -7.98 -6.83 -5.31
N LYS A 319 -9.14 -7.30 -5.79
CA LYS A 319 -10.44 -7.24 -5.10
C LYS A 319 -10.43 -7.96 -3.75
N ALA A 320 -9.68 -9.06 -3.63
CA ALA A 320 -9.66 -9.94 -2.47
C ALA A 320 -8.55 -9.60 -1.46
N TRP A 321 -7.59 -8.73 -1.79
CA TRP A 321 -6.40 -8.45 -0.96
C TRP A 321 -6.74 -8.06 0.49
N HIS A 322 -7.80 -7.27 0.71
CA HIS A 322 -8.27 -6.97 2.07
C HIS A 322 -8.75 -8.22 2.84
N GLN A 323 -9.38 -9.19 2.18
CA GLN A 323 -9.83 -10.44 2.80
C GLN A 323 -8.65 -11.37 3.11
N HIS A 324 -7.61 -11.33 2.28
CA HIS A 324 -6.35 -12.05 2.51
C HIS A 324 -5.55 -11.50 3.71
N LEU A 325 -5.51 -10.17 3.87
CA LEU A 325 -4.74 -9.51 4.93
C LEU A 325 -5.47 -9.43 6.29
N ASP A 326 -6.80 -9.31 6.30
CA ASP A 326 -7.62 -9.04 7.49
C ASP A 326 -7.44 -10.05 8.65
N GLY A 327 -7.22 -11.34 8.36
CA GLY A 327 -6.92 -12.33 9.40
C GLY A 327 -5.55 -12.15 10.05
N CYS A 328 -4.57 -11.64 9.30
CA CYS A 328 -3.22 -11.37 9.80
C CYS A 328 -3.14 -10.01 10.53
N ALA A 329 -3.89 -9.01 10.08
CA ALA A 329 -4.06 -7.71 10.76
C ALA A 329 -4.49 -7.92 12.23
N HIS A 330 -5.60 -8.62 12.42
CA HIS A 330 -6.15 -8.96 13.73
C HIS A 330 -5.16 -9.75 14.61
N LEU A 331 -4.32 -10.61 14.02
CA LEU A 331 -3.31 -11.38 14.77
C LEU A 331 -2.15 -10.48 15.23
N LEU A 332 -1.66 -9.57 14.39
CA LEU A 332 -0.59 -8.62 14.73
C LEU A 332 -1.04 -7.68 15.86
N GLU A 333 -2.27 -7.14 15.76
CA GLU A 333 -2.86 -6.31 16.81
C GLU A 333 -3.07 -7.07 18.12
N ALA A 334 -3.55 -8.33 18.07
CA ALA A 334 -3.76 -9.16 19.26
C ALA A 334 -2.47 -9.55 20.01
N VAL A 335 -1.30 -9.36 19.38
CA VAL A 335 0.03 -9.57 19.98
C VAL A 335 0.71 -8.23 20.32
N GLY A 336 0.19 -7.11 19.82
CA GLY A 336 0.76 -5.77 20.03
C GLY A 336 1.97 -5.46 19.14
N ILE A 337 2.13 -6.17 18.02
CA ILE A 337 3.23 -5.95 17.06
C ILE A 337 2.96 -4.67 16.26
N ASN A 338 3.93 -3.75 16.30
CA ASN A 338 3.86 -2.43 15.66
C ASN A 338 5.20 -2.06 15.01
N GLY A 339 5.25 -0.88 14.38
CA GLY A 339 6.41 -0.39 13.62
C GLY A 339 7.69 -0.16 14.41
N PHE A 340 7.65 -0.27 15.75
CA PHE A 340 8.79 -0.12 16.64
C PHE A 340 8.99 -1.30 17.61
N SER A 341 8.47 -2.50 17.29
CA SER A 341 8.64 -3.71 18.12
C SER A 341 10.08 -4.24 18.18
N GLY A 342 10.98 -3.79 17.30
CA GLY A 342 12.34 -4.31 17.14
C GLY A 342 12.41 -5.65 16.40
N GLY A 343 13.60 -5.94 15.85
CA GLY A 343 13.97 -7.25 15.27
C GLY A 343 12.97 -7.82 14.25
N VAL A 344 12.75 -9.14 14.33
CA VAL A 344 11.88 -9.88 13.41
C VAL A 344 10.46 -9.34 13.43
N ASP A 345 9.87 -9.07 14.60
CA ASP A 345 8.47 -8.67 14.71
C ASP A 345 8.21 -7.31 14.04
N GLN A 346 9.17 -6.37 14.13
CA GLN A 346 9.13 -5.11 13.38
C GLN A 346 9.32 -5.30 11.87
N ALA A 347 10.14 -6.25 11.43
CA ALA A 347 10.28 -6.58 10.01
C ALA A 347 8.98 -7.21 9.45
N LEU A 348 8.34 -8.10 10.22
CA LEU A 348 7.01 -8.65 9.92
C LEU A 348 5.96 -7.53 9.83
N PHE A 349 5.96 -6.59 10.78
CA PHE A 349 5.07 -5.42 10.73
C PHE A 349 5.28 -4.60 9.47
N TRP A 350 6.51 -4.17 9.16
CA TRP A 350 6.77 -3.32 8.00
C TRP A 350 6.59 -4.05 6.66
N CYS A 351 6.62 -5.39 6.63
CA CYS A 351 6.09 -6.17 5.52
C CYS A 351 4.56 -6.00 5.40
N PHE A 352 3.83 -6.27 6.48
CA PHE A 352 2.36 -6.17 6.50
C PHE A 352 1.86 -4.76 6.17
N ALA A 353 2.42 -3.72 6.80
CA ALA A 353 2.05 -2.32 6.61
C ALA A 353 2.12 -1.85 5.14
N ARG A 354 3.12 -2.32 4.38
CA ARG A 354 3.21 -2.05 2.93
C ARG A 354 2.09 -2.69 2.14
N MET A 355 1.72 -3.92 2.51
CA MET A 355 0.61 -4.65 1.89
C MET A 355 -0.73 -3.98 2.20
N ASP A 356 -0.92 -3.54 3.45
CA ASP A 356 -2.12 -2.85 3.94
C ASP A 356 -2.32 -1.48 3.27
N VAL A 357 -1.28 -0.63 3.18
CA VAL A 357 -1.34 0.63 2.40
C VAL A 357 -1.67 0.36 0.93
N CYS A 358 -1.08 -0.67 0.31
CA CYS A 358 -1.39 -1.02 -1.07
C CYS A 358 -2.86 -1.45 -1.23
N GLY A 359 -3.38 -2.23 -0.27
CA GLY A 359 -4.80 -2.58 -0.16
C GLY A 359 -5.70 -1.35 -0.08
N GLY A 360 -5.48 -0.46 0.89
CA GLY A 360 -6.28 0.75 1.09
C GLY A 360 -6.24 1.70 -0.12
N LEU A 361 -5.09 1.83 -0.78
CA LEU A 361 -4.95 2.56 -2.06
C LEU A 361 -5.76 1.93 -3.21
N ILE A 362 -6.00 0.62 -3.19
CA ILE A 362 -6.75 -0.12 -4.23
C ILE A 362 -8.26 -0.06 -3.95
N ALA A 363 -8.71 -0.44 -2.75
CA ALA A 363 -10.14 -0.48 -2.43
C ALA A 363 -10.70 0.84 -1.88
N SER A 364 -9.89 1.91 -1.91
CA SER A 364 -10.33 3.28 -1.59
C SER A 364 -10.78 3.45 -0.14
N SER A 365 -9.96 2.93 0.79
CA SER A 365 -10.28 2.78 2.21
C SER A 365 -9.10 3.09 3.12
N LYS A 366 -9.36 3.24 4.41
CA LYS A 366 -8.32 3.17 5.46
C LYS A 366 -7.65 1.78 5.49
N THR A 367 -6.53 1.70 6.18
CA THR A 367 -5.82 0.45 6.49
C THR A 367 -6.63 -0.45 7.43
N LEU A 368 -6.32 -1.75 7.40
CA LEU A 368 -6.92 -2.78 8.25
C LEU A 368 -6.52 -2.57 9.72
N ILE A 369 -5.21 -2.48 9.97
CA ILE A 369 -4.70 -2.05 11.28
C ILE A 369 -4.91 -0.52 11.36
N PRO A 370 -5.60 0.01 12.39
CA PRO A 370 -5.75 1.46 12.59
C PRO A 370 -4.38 2.14 12.70
N VAL A 371 -4.19 3.27 12.01
CA VAL A 371 -2.86 3.90 11.87
C VAL A 371 -2.28 4.40 13.19
N GLU A 372 -3.15 4.71 14.16
CA GLU A 372 -2.80 5.00 15.56
C GLU A 372 -2.09 3.83 16.26
N HIS A 373 -2.36 2.57 15.86
CA HIS A 373 -1.72 1.37 16.41
C HIS A 373 -0.37 1.04 15.74
N TRP A 374 0.02 1.77 14.68
CA TRP A 374 1.26 1.49 13.94
C TRP A 374 2.51 1.95 14.68
N ALA A 375 2.35 2.86 15.64
CA ALA A 375 3.41 3.42 16.45
C ALA A 375 3.16 3.13 17.94
N HIS A 376 3.00 4.14 18.79
CA HIS A 376 2.66 3.97 20.22
C HIS A 376 1.38 4.70 20.63
N GLY A 377 0.47 4.97 19.68
CA GLY A 377 -0.79 5.67 19.95
C GLY A 377 -0.61 7.12 20.44
N MET A 378 0.51 7.76 20.06
CA MET A 378 0.76 9.17 20.34
C MET A 378 0.10 10.04 19.27
N ASP A 379 0.27 11.36 19.36
CA ASP A 379 -0.11 12.23 18.25
C ASP A 379 0.91 12.20 17.10
N LEU A 380 0.46 12.62 15.92
CA LEU A 380 1.20 12.59 14.66
C LEU A 380 2.61 13.22 14.72
N ASP A 381 2.84 14.25 15.55
CA ASP A 381 4.15 14.92 15.60
C ASP A 381 5.14 14.12 16.46
N ALA A 382 4.65 13.45 17.51
CA ALA A 382 5.45 12.58 18.36
C ALA A 382 5.84 11.28 17.64
N ASP A 383 4.91 10.68 16.88
CA ASP A 383 5.19 9.50 16.05
C ASP A 383 6.21 9.83 14.94
N VAL A 384 6.02 10.92 14.19
CA VAL A 384 6.98 11.38 13.17
C VAL A 384 8.33 11.75 13.79
N GLY A 385 8.32 12.39 14.97
CA GLY A 385 9.53 12.68 15.73
C GLY A 385 10.32 11.41 16.09
N ARG A 386 9.65 10.27 16.31
CA ARG A 386 10.28 8.99 16.59
C ARG A 386 10.92 8.36 15.36
N PHE A 387 10.28 8.38 14.19
CA PHE A 387 10.91 7.92 12.93
C PHE A 387 12.23 8.66 12.67
N ARG A 388 12.24 9.96 12.91
CA ARG A 388 13.41 10.83 12.70
C ARG A 388 14.48 10.73 13.80
N ALA A 389 14.15 10.14 14.95
CA ALA A 389 15.11 9.87 16.03
C ALA A 389 15.97 8.62 15.78
N ASP A 390 15.51 7.66 14.98
CA ASP A 390 16.30 6.50 14.53
C ASP A 390 17.36 6.90 13.48
N GLY A 391 17.02 7.88 12.63
CA GLY A 391 17.92 8.49 11.64
C GLY A 391 18.29 7.60 10.44
N GLY A 392 17.98 6.30 10.47
CA GLY A 392 18.24 5.38 9.37
C GLY A 392 17.36 5.64 8.13
N TYR A 393 17.92 5.45 6.93
CA TYR A 393 17.16 5.59 5.68
C TYR A 393 15.98 4.60 5.59
N ASN A 394 16.07 3.46 6.28
CA ASN A 394 14.99 2.48 6.48
C ASN A 394 13.84 3.07 7.29
N ALA A 395 14.11 3.76 8.41
CA ALA A 395 13.09 4.43 9.20
C ALA A 395 12.46 5.58 8.40
N HIS A 396 13.26 6.32 7.62
CA HIS A 396 12.77 7.34 6.68
C HIS A 396 11.86 6.73 5.60
N ALA A 397 12.18 5.54 5.07
CA ALA A 397 11.33 4.84 4.12
C ALA A 397 10.02 4.33 4.76
N CYS A 398 10.06 3.87 6.02
CA CYS A 398 8.87 3.50 6.80
C CYS A 398 8.01 4.72 7.16
N GLU A 399 8.59 5.89 7.43
CA GLU A 399 7.86 7.15 7.65
C GLU A 399 6.98 7.49 6.44
N ALA A 400 7.46 7.24 5.21
CA ALA A 400 6.66 7.43 3.99
C ALA A 400 5.45 6.50 3.91
N VAL A 401 5.54 5.28 4.46
CA VAL A 401 4.41 4.33 4.55
C VAL A 401 3.40 4.80 5.60
N TYR A 402 3.88 5.17 6.79
CA TYR A 402 3.06 5.69 7.88
C TYR A 402 2.32 6.99 7.48
N LEU A 403 3.01 7.93 6.82
CA LEU A 403 2.37 9.14 6.29
C LEU A 403 1.33 8.82 5.21
N CYS A 404 1.56 7.83 4.35
CA CYS A 404 0.55 7.39 3.38
C CYS A 404 -0.66 6.72 4.06
N ALA A 405 -0.46 5.94 5.12
CA ALA A 405 -1.55 5.37 5.93
C ALA A 405 -2.38 6.46 6.64
N GLN A 406 -1.73 7.46 7.23
CA GLN A 406 -2.38 8.63 7.83
C GLN A 406 -3.23 9.42 6.81
N ILE A 407 -2.81 9.43 5.54
CA ILE A 407 -3.54 10.09 4.44
C ILE A 407 -4.71 9.24 3.95
N LEU A 408 -4.58 7.91 3.88
CA LEU A 408 -5.71 7.01 3.63
C LEU A 408 -6.78 7.15 4.71
N ASP A 409 -6.38 7.23 5.98
CA ASP A 409 -7.29 7.46 7.10
C ASP A 409 -7.97 8.83 7.00
N LEU A 410 -7.22 9.93 6.84
CA LEU A 410 -7.77 11.28 6.63
C LEU A 410 -8.83 11.31 5.51
N LEU A 411 -8.56 10.65 4.39
CA LEU A 411 -9.45 10.65 3.23
C LEU A 411 -10.68 9.75 3.44
N SER A 412 -10.60 8.70 4.26
CA SER A 412 -11.75 7.87 4.62
C SER A 412 -12.86 8.63 5.35
N PHE A 413 -12.52 9.71 6.06
CA PHE A 413 -13.47 10.61 6.72
C PHE A 413 -14.06 11.69 5.80
N HIS A 414 -13.58 11.83 4.55
CA HIS A 414 -14.15 12.80 3.62
C HIS A 414 -15.58 12.36 3.20
N SER A 415 -16.50 13.32 3.13
CA SER A 415 -17.96 13.11 2.97
C SER A 415 -18.33 12.19 1.79
N ASN A 416 -17.57 12.27 0.69
CA ASN A 416 -17.79 11.47 -0.53
C ASN A 416 -17.47 9.96 -0.37
N LEU A 417 -16.71 9.55 0.66
CA LEU A 417 -16.41 8.14 0.95
C LEU A 417 -17.21 7.59 2.13
N ALA A 418 -17.49 8.41 3.15
CA ALA A 418 -18.24 8.03 4.36
C ALA A 418 -19.64 7.44 4.06
N GLY A 419 -20.27 7.85 2.95
CA GLY A 419 -21.60 7.39 2.52
C GLY A 419 -21.74 5.88 2.26
N ARG A 420 -20.64 5.11 2.22
CA ARG A 420 -20.67 3.64 2.13
C ARG A 420 -20.77 2.92 3.48
N VAL A 421 -20.43 3.58 4.59
CA VAL A 421 -20.27 2.93 5.91
C VAL A 421 -21.55 2.99 6.75
N GLY A 422 -22.58 3.73 6.31
CA GLY A 422 -23.80 3.97 7.08
C GLY A 422 -23.61 4.92 8.27
N ALA A 423 -22.41 5.48 8.43
CA ALA A 423 -22.13 6.53 9.39
C ALA A 423 -22.91 7.81 9.04
N THR A 424 -23.55 8.41 10.04
CA THR A 424 -24.14 9.75 9.88
C THR A 424 -23.02 10.77 9.60
N PRO A 425 -23.16 11.64 8.58
CA PRO A 425 -22.14 12.65 8.31
C PRO A 425 -22.05 13.62 9.50
N PRO A 426 -20.83 13.89 10.03
CA PRO A 426 -20.64 14.87 11.11
C PRO A 426 -20.96 16.30 10.64
N THR A 427 -21.19 17.19 11.61
CA THR A 427 -21.84 18.50 11.34
C THR A 427 -20.90 19.49 10.65
N SER A 428 -21.38 20.09 9.55
CA SER A 428 -20.58 20.58 8.42
C SER A 428 -19.92 21.97 8.60
N ALA A 429 -19.14 22.16 9.65
CA ALA A 429 -18.30 23.35 9.84
C ALA A 429 -17.02 23.01 10.61
N ASP A 430 -17.17 22.54 11.85
CA ASP A 430 -16.05 22.07 12.69
C ASP A 430 -15.29 20.91 12.02
N THR A 431 -16.00 20.11 11.20
CA THR A 431 -15.45 19.07 10.33
C THR A 431 -14.45 19.59 9.32
N ASP A 432 -14.73 20.74 8.72
CA ASP A 432 -14.01 21.25 7.55
C ASP A 432 -12.74 21.98 8.00
N GLU A 433 -12.80 22.69 9.14
CA GLU A 433 -11.61 23.23 9.81
C GLU A 433 -10.72 22.10 10.36
N ALA A 434 -11.29 21.08 11.02
CA ALA A 434 -10.52 19.92 11.49
C ALA A 434 -9.86 19.13 10.33
N TYR A 435 -10.60 18.93 9.23
CA TYR A 435 -10.06 18.32 8.00
C TYR A 435 -8.93 19.18 7.42
N ALA A 436 -9.12 20.50 7.32
CA ALA A 436 -8.10 21.41 6.81
C ALA A 436 -6.84 21.46 7.68
N ALA A 437 -6.99 21.42 9.00
CA ALA A 437 -5.89 21.36 9.95
C ALA A 437 -5.11 20.03 9.82
N ARG A 438 -5.79 18.88 9.78
CA ARG A 438 -5.14 17.57 9.60
C ARG A 438 -4.48 17.44 8.22
N TRP A 439 -5.13 17.95 7.17
CA TRP A 439 -4.56 18.05 5.82
C TRP A 439 -3.27 18.90 5.81
N MET A 440 -3.28 20.08 6.44
CA MET A 440 -2.13 20.99 6.48
C MET A 440 -0.97 20.38 7.29
N ARG A 441 -1.26 19.69 8.39
CA ARG A 441 -0.28 19.01 9.23
C ARG A 441 0.37 17.82 8.53
N LEU A 442 -0.40 17.03 7.77
CA LEU A 442 0.14 15.97 6.90
C LEU A 442 0.91 16.52 5.69
N TRP A 443 0.47 17.64 5.11
CA TRP A 443 1.22 18.33 4.05
C TRP A 443 2.58 18.84 4.55
N TYR A 444 2.61 19.42 5.75
CA TYR A 444 3.85 19.85 6.42
C TYR A 444 4.80 18.66 6.61
N HIS A 445 4.32 17.53 7.14
CA HIS A 445 5.18 16.36 7.36
C HIS A 445 5.70 15.71 6.07
N LEU A 446 4.88 15.60 5.02
CA LEU A 446 5.37 15.15 3.70
C LEU A 446 6.40 16.11 3.10
N SER A 447 6.21 17.42 3.26
CA SER A 447 7.15 18.43 2.76
C SER A 447 8.49 18.33 3.51
N ALA A 448 8.43 18.27 4.84
CA ALA A 448 9.59 18.06 5.71
C ALA A 448 10.32 16.76 5.32
N TRP A 449 9.60 15.63 5.24
CA TRP A 449 10.13 14.32 4.83
C TRP A 449 10.93 14.40 3.52
N TYR A 450 10.44 15.15 2.52
CA TYR A 450 11.11 15.29 1.23
C TYR A 450 12.39 16.14 1.31
N THR A 451 12.39 17.17 2.16
CA THR A 451 13.55 18.04 2.40
C THR A 451 14.61 17.40 3.31
N THR A 452 14.23 16.53 4.25
CA THR A 452 15.14 15.90 5.22
C THR A 452 15.46 14.45 4.90
N ARG A 453 15.36 14.03 3.63
CA ARG A 453 15.81 12.70 3.17
C ARG A 453 17.31 12.54 3.46
N PRO A 454 17.74 11.46 4.15
CA PRO A 454 19.17 11.15 4.28
C PRO A 454 19.77 10.82 2.90
N PRO A 455 21.12 10.87 2.72
CA PRO A 455 21.77 10.76 1.42
C PRO A 455 21.39 9.50 0.63
N GLU A 456 21.17 8.37 1.31
CA GLU A 456 20.74 7.10 0.71
C GLU A 456 19.33 7.17 0.10
N MET A 457 18.49 8.10 0.56
CA MET A 457 17.13 8.35 0.06
C MET A 457 17.08 9.38 -1.09
N LEU A 458 18.23 9.90 -1.54
CA LEU A 458 18.35 10.85 -2.64
C LEU A 458 18.74 10.15 -3.97
N PRO A 459 18.38 10.72 -5.13
CA PRO A 459 18.77 10.17 -6.43
C PRO A 459 20.28 10.38 -6.68
N ILE A 460 20.94 9.35 -7.19
CA ILE A 460 22.35 9.36 -7.60
C ILE A 460 22.54 10.16 -8.91
N SER A 461 21.52 10.19 -9.76
CA SER A 461 21.47 11.01 -10.97
C SER A 461 20.03 11.31 -11.35
N SER A 462 19.75 12.53 -11.78
CA SER A 462 18.46 12.89 -12.38
C SER A 462 18.63 13.86 -13.54
N PHE A 463 17.87 13.64 -14.62
CA PHE A 463 17.83 14.53 -15.78
C PHE A 463 16.61 14.25 -16.67
N THR A 464 16.24 15.21 -17.52
CA THR A 464 15.22 15.05 -18.58
C THR A 464 15.88 14.92 -19.95
N THR A 465 15.24 14.20 -20.88
CA THR A 465 15.71 14.07 -22.27
C THR A 465 14.54 13.88 -23.22
N SER A 466 14.59 14.47 -24.42
CA SER A 466 13.56 14.31 -25.45
C SER A 466 13.42 12.87 -25.97
N ALA A 467 14.39 12.00 -25.68
CA ALA A 467 14.35 10.58 -26.00
C ALA A 467 13.54 9.73 -25.00
N SER A 468 13.00 10.31 -23.92
CA SER A 468 12.21 9.58 -22.92
C SER A 468 10.97 10.38 -22.47
N PRO A 469 9.79 9.74 -22.33
CA PRO A 469 8.57 10.43 -21.92
C PRO A 469 8.56 10.85 -20.44
N PHE A 470 9.48 10.31 -19.64
CA PHE A 470 9.59 10.57 -18.20
C PHE A 470 11.01 11.01 -17.83
N PRO A 471 11.19 11.79 -16.75
CA PRO A 471 12.51 12.10 -16.22
C PRO A 471 13.28 10.82 -15.88
N LYS A 472 14.59 10.80 -16.15
CA LYS A 472 15.48 9.76 -15.65
C LYS A 472 15.87 10.09 -14.22
N ILE A 473 15.71 9.11 -13.33
CA ILE A 473 15.91 9.26 -11.88
C ILE A 473 16.47 7.95 -11.32
N LEU A 474 17.80 7.88 -11.14
CA LEU A 474 18.50 6.68 -10.65
C LEU A 474 18.68 6.74 -9.13
N TYR A 475 18.31 5.69 -8.41
CA TYR A 475 18.56 5.52 -6.97
C TYR A 475 19.51 4.35 -6.71
N SER A 476 20.19 4.35 -5.56
CA SER A 476 21.16 3.30 -5.19
C SER A 476 20.52 2.04 -4.57
N ASN A 477 19.28 2.12 -4.11
CA ASN A 477 18.64 1.08 -3.30
C ASN A 477 17.10 1.12 -3.41
N PRO A 478 16.39 -0.01 -3.18
CA PRO A 478 14.93 -0.08 -3.30
C PRO A 478 14.18 0.68 -2.19
N ALA A 479 14.81 0.94 -1.03
CA ALA A 479 14.18 1.71 0.05
C ALA A 479 13.89 3.14 -0.42
N ALA A 480 14.88 3.78 -1.04
CA ALA A 480 14.77 5.08 -1.66
C ALA A 480 13.76 5.11 -2.82
N MET A 481 13.79 4.10 -3.69
CA MET A 481 12.86 4.01 -4.84
C MET A 481 11.40 3.96 -4.36
N SER A 482 11.06 3.00 -3.50
CA SER A 482 9.68 2.84 -3.00
C SER A 482 9.25 3.97 -2.05
N GLY A 483 10.14 4.47 -1.19
CA GLY A 483 9.84 5.59 -0.30
C GLY A 483 9.53 6.88 -1.05
N ASN A 484 10.35 7.24 -2.05
CA ASN A 484 10.08 8.43 -2.88
C ASN A 484 8.82 8.24 -3.76
N GLN A 485 8.61 7.06 -4.38
CA GLN A 485 7.35 6.76 -5.09
C GLN A 485 6.11 6.95 -4.21
N LEU A 486 6.16 6.47 -2.97
CA LEU A 486 5.03 6.56 -2.04
C LEU A 486 4.83 7.99 -1.54
N HIS A 487 5.89 8.76 -1.28
CA HIS A 487 5.80 10.20 -1.05
C HIS A 487 5.12 10.93 -2.22
N HIS A 488 5.54 10.68 -3.48
CA HIS A 488 4.91 11.33 -4.63
C HIS A 488 3.43 10.92 -4.78
N THR A 489 3.08 9.66 -4.46
CA THR A 489 1.69 9.18 -4.42
C THR A 489 0.87 9.90 -3.34
N ALA A 490 1.41 10.02 -2.13
CA ALA A 490 0.80 10.74 -1.02
C ALA A 490 0.56 12.22 -1.33
N CYS A 491 1.49 12.88 -2.01
CA CYS A 491 1.31 14.24 -2.52
C CYS A 491 0.19 14.35 -3.57
N ILE A 492 0.07 13.41 -4.52
CA ILE A 492 -1.06 13.38 -5.48
C ILE A 492 -2.39 13.27 -4.72
N LEU A 493 -2.47 12.39 -3.73
CA LEU A 493 -3.67 12.16 -2.93
C LEU A 493 -4.07 13.42 -2.12
N LEU A 494 -3.12 14.10 -1.46
CA LEU A 494 -3.43 15.34 -0.74
C LEU A 494 -3.77 16.51 -1.68
N LEU A 495 -2.99 16.73 -2.76
CA LEU A 495 -3.23 17.84 -3.70
C LEU A 495 -4.61 17.72 -4.37
N ARG A 496 -5.06 16.51 -4.65
CA ARG A 496 -6.38 16.24 -5.25
C ARG A 496 -7.55 16.58 -4.32
N HIS A 497 -7.38 16.43 -3.00
CA HIS A 497 -8.40 16.71 -1.98
C HIS A 497 -8.02 17.93 -1.12
N LYS A 498 -7.29 18.88 -1.71
CA LYS A 498 -6.85 20.08 -1.01
C LYS A 498 -8.05 20.93 -0.59
N PRO A 499 -8.22 21.25 0.71
CA PRO A 499 -9.37 22.02 1.19
C PRO A 499 -9.45 23.40 0.53
N SER A 500 -10.68 23.90 0.37
CA SER A 500 -10.92 25.27 -0.10
C SER A 500 -10.34 26.28 0.89
N GLY A 501 -9.80 27.39 0.38
CA GLY A 501 -9.16 28.44 1.19
C GLY A 501 -7.74 28.13 1.70
N VAL A 502 -7.37 26.86 1.90
CA VAL A 502 -6.01 26.48 2.31
C VAL A 502 -5.00 26.96 1.26
N THR A 503 -3.97 27.67 1.71
CA THR A 503 -2.87 28.15 0.86
C THR A 503 -1.55 27.56 1.37
N VAL A 504 -0.73 27.06 0.47
CA VAL A 504 0.56 26.41 0.78
C VAL A 504 1.67 27.29 0.21
N SER A 505 2.68 27.58 1.04
CA SER A 505 3.88 28.32 0.69
C SER A 505 5.13 27.53 1.13
N PRO A 506 6.15 27.36 0.28
CA PRO A 506 6.17 27.71 -1.15
C PRO A 506 5.10 26.95 -1.93
N LYS A 507 4.73 27.44 -3.13
CA LYS A 507 3.72 26.78 -3.95
C LYS A 507 4.20 25.35 -4.31
N PRO A 508 3.47 24.28 -3.95
CA PRO A 508 3.91 22.91 -4.18
C PRO A 508 3.96 22.57 -5.67
N ASN A 509 4.72 21.53 -6.05
CA ASN A 509 4.76 21.03 -7.42
C ASN A 509 3.40 20.48 -7.86
N SER A 510 3.11 20.51 -9.16
CA SER A 510 1.83 20.04 -9.70
C SER A 510 1.68 18.52 -9.57
N ILE A 511 0.43 18.07 -9.59
CA ILE A 511 0.10 16.64 -9.65
C ILE A 511 0.78 15.96 -10.84
N PHE A 512 0.89 16.64 -11.99
CA PHE A 512 1.58 16.13 -13.18
C PHE A 512 3.07 15.92 -12.95
N TRP A 513 3.74 16.80 -12.21
CA TRP A 513 5.14 16.61 -11.83
C TRP A 513 5.28 15.38 -10.92
N HIS A 514 4.49 15.29 -9.84
CA HIS A 514 4.54 14.12 -8.93
C HIS A 514 4.24 12.80 -9.67
N ALA A 515 3.28 12.79 -10.60
CA ALA A 515 2.97 11.62 -11.42
C ALA A 515 4.15 11.23 -12.35
N ARG A 516 4.79 12.21 -13.01
CA ARG A 516 5.98 11.99 -13.83
C ARG A 516 7.20 11.56 -13.02
N GLN A 517 7.33 11.98 -11.75
CA GLN A 517 8.35 11.44 -10.84
C GLN A 517 8.12 9.94 -10.61
N ILE A 518 6.90 9.51 -10.24
CA ILE A 518 6.58 8.08 -10.02
C ILE A 518 6.97 7.23 -11.25
N CYS A 519 6.52 7.64 -12.44
CA CYS A 519 6.84 6.92 -13.68
C CYS A 519 8.33 6.99 -14.03
N GLY A 520 8.99 8.12 -13.77
CA GLY A 520 10.44 8.30 -13.96
C GLY A 520 11.27 7.36 -13.09
N ILE A 521 10.93 7.22 -11.80
CA ILE A 521 11.59 6.28 -10.89
C ILE A 521 11.43 4.85 -11.41
N SER A 522 10.19 4.41 -11.68
CA SER A 522 9.92 3.03 -12.09
C SER A 522 10.52 2.66 -13.46
N THR A 523 10.68 3.62 -14.38
CA THR A 523 11.30 3.42 -15.71
C THR A 523 12.81 3.69 -15.76
N SER A 524 13.44 3.99 -14.62
CA SER A 524 14.89 4.24 -14.50
C SER A 524 15.63 3.24 -13.63
N ASN A 525 14.90 2.45 -12.83
CA ASN A 525 15.48 1.50 -11.90
C ASN A 525 14.86 0.11 -12.15
N ASP A 526 15.69 -0.88 -12.48
CA ASP A 526 15.29 -2.25 -12.81
C ASP A 526 15.27 -3.16 -11.57
N ASP A 527 14.88 -2.61 -10.41
CA ASP A 527 14.86 -3.30 -9.13
C ASP A 527 13.46 -3.91 -8.86
N HIS A 528 13.39 -5.24 -8.79
CA HIS A 528 12.14 -5.96 -8.54
C HIS A 528 11.56 -5.66 -7.15
N ALA A 529 12.40 -5.46 -6.13
CA ALA A 529 11.95 -5.07 -4.80
C ALA A 529 11.29 -3.68 -4.84
N ALA A 530 11.78 -2.73 -5.64
CA ALA A 530 11.05 -1.48 -5.85
C ALA A 530 9.72 -1.71 -6.60
N TRP A 531 9.76 -2.43 -7.73
CA TRP A 531 8.59 -2.62 -8.61
C TRP A 531 7.38 -3.29 -7.96
N THR A 532 7.58 -4.23 -7.03
CA THR A 532 6.46 -4.90 -6.33
C THR A 532 5.55 -3.92 -5.58
N ASN A 533 6.07 -2.76 -5.14
CA ASN A 533 5.25 -1.69 -4.55
C ASN A 533 4.80 -0.63 -5.57
N ALA A 534 5.37 -0.61 -6.78
CA ALA A 534 5.15 0.47 -7.76
C ALA A 534 3.85 0.33 -8.56
N ILE A 535 3.22 -0.86 -8.59
CA ILE A 535 2.04 -1.16 -9.43
C ILE A 535 0.88 -0.17 -9.19
N GLN A 536 0.53 0.06 -7.92
CA GLN A 536 -0.56 0.97 -7.56
C GLN A 536 -0.20 2.47 -7.72
N PRO A 537 0.99 2.95 -7.28
CA PRO A 537 1.52 4.26 -7.67
C PRO A 537 1.50 4.53 -9.18
N LEU A 538 1.87 3.55 -10.02
CA LEU A 538 1.88 3.69 -11.48
C LEU A 538 0.48 3.86 -12.07
N TRP A 539 -0.53 3.18 -11.52
CA TRP A 539 -1.93 3.41 -11.90
C TRP A 539 -2.41 4.81 -11.50
N ILE A 540 -2.13 5.23 -10.26
CA ILE A 540 -2.46 6.59 -9.76
C ILE A 540 -1.79 7.67 -10.59
N ALA A 541 -0.53 7.46 -11.01
CA ALA A 541 0.20 8.38 -11.89
C ALA A 541 -0.34 8.36 -13.33
N GLY A 542 -0.67 7.17 -13.87
CA GLY A 542 -1.18 6.99 -15.24
C GLY A 542 -2.48 7.74 -15.53
N GLN A 543 -3.32 7.97 -14.51
CA GLN A 543 -4.52 8.81 -14.62
C GLN A 543 -4.24 10.28 -15.02
N TRP A 544 -2.99 10.74 -14.95
CA TRP A 544 -2.59 12.10 -15.31
C TRP A 544 -1.80 12.19 -16.63
N MET A 545 -1.71 11.08 -17.38
CA MET A 545 -0.98 10.99 -18.64
C MET A 545 -1.93 11.03 -19.85
N SER A 546 -1.79 12.07 -20.68
CA SER A 546 -2.61 12.26 -21.89
C SER A 546 -1.86 12.02 -23.21
N HIS A 547 -0.53 11.84 -23.18
CA HIS A 547 0.27 11.65 -24.39
C HIS A 547 0.57 10.16 -24.62
N GLU A 548 0.39 9.67 -25.86
CA GLU A 548 0.53 8.24 -26.21
C GLU A 548 1.87 7.65 -25.73
N SER A 549 2.98 8.40 -25.83
CA SER A 549 4.30 7.92 -25.40
C SER A 549 4.42 7.71 -23.89
N GLU A 550 3.74 8.52 -23.07
CA GLU A 550 3.69 8.35 -21.61
C GLU A 550 2.86 7.12 -21.25
N GLN A 551 1.66 7.02 -21.84
CA GLN A 551 0.73 5.92 -21.67
C GLN A 551 1.36 4.58 -22.06
N LYS A 552 1.96 4.52 -23.25
CA LYS A 552 2.67 3.35 -23.79
C LYS A 552 3.86 2.92 -22.94
N ALA A 553 4.64 3.87 -22.43
CA ALA A 553 5.76 3.56 -21.54
C ALA A 553 5.29 2.97 -20.19
N ILE A 554 4.15 3.42 -19.65
CA ILE A 554 3.54 2.80 -18.46
C ILE A 554 3.05 1.38 -18.77
N LEU A 555 2.35 1.16 -19.88
CA LEU A 555 1.87 -0.19 -20.26
C LEU A 555 3.03 -1.17 -20.46
N GLN A 556 4.10 -0.76 -21.15
CA GLN A 556 5.31 -1.56 -21.36
C GLN A 556 6.05 -1.85 -20.04
N LEU A 557 6.06 -0.90 -19.10
CA LEU A 557 6.64 -1.10 -17.78
C LEU A 557 5.82 -2.10 -16.95
N LEU A 558 4.48 -2.01 -16.96
CA LEU A 558 3.62 -2.97 -16.26
C LEU A 558 3.83 -4.40 -16.81
N GLU A 559 3.85 -4.56 -18.14
CA GLU A 559 4.17 -5.84 -18.80
C GLU A 559 5.56 -6.37 -18.38
N LYS A 560 6.58 -5.49 -18.28
CA LYS A 560 7.92 -5.84 -17.81
C LYS A 560 7.90 -6.31 -16.36
N ILE A 561 7.21 -5.60 -15.46
CA ILE A 561 7.09 -5.94 -14.04
C ILE A 561 6.45 -7.32 -13.87
N GLU A 562 5.34 -7.58 -14.56
CA GLU A 562 4.64 -8.87 -14.49
C GLU A 562 5.51 -10.02 -15.02
N LYS A 563 6.16 -9.82 -16.17
CA LYS A 563 7.03 -10.83 -16.79
C LYS A 563 8.29 -11.14 -15.98
N GLN A 564 8.85 -10.15 -15.27
CA GLN A 564 10.13 -10.32 -14.58
C GLN A 564 9.97 -10.69 -13.09
N SER A 565 8.91 -10.23 -12.42
CA SER A 565 8.63 -10.56 -11.01
C SER A 565 7.56 -11.64 -10.82
N GLY A 566 6.60 -11.77 -11.75
CA GLY A 566 5.41 -12.63 -11.61
C GLY A 566 4.19 -11.94 -11.00
N TRP A 567 4.32 -10.73 -10.44
CA TRP A 567 3.18 -9.99 -9.87
C TRP A 567 2.16 -9.57 -10.93
N SER A 568 0.86 -9.71 -10.64
CA SER A 568 -0.20 -9.37 -11.59
C SER A 568 -0.34 -7.86 -11.76
N THR A 569 -0.17 -7.37 -13.00
CA THR A 569 -0.28 -5.96 -13.40
C THR A 569 -1.28 -5.73 -14.53
N LYS A 570 -1.55 -6.77 -15.35
CA LYS A 570 -2.42 -6.75 -16.53
C LYS A 570 -3.75 -6.04 -16.27
N TRP A 571 -4.37 -6.32 -15.13
CA TRP A 571 -5.61 -5.68 -14.67
C TRP A 571 -5.47 -4.15 -14.51
N ARG A 572 -4.36 -3.62 -13.97
CA ARG A 572 -4.09 -2.17 -13.95
C ARG A 572 -3.73 -1.60 -15.32
N ALA A 573 -3.09 -2.39 -16.18
CA ALA A 573 -2.86 -2.00 -17.57
C ALA A 573 -4.19 -1.96 -18.36
N GLU A 574 -5.18 -2.77 -17.99
CA GLU A 574 -6.54 -2.77 -18.54
C GLU A 574 -7.38 -1.61 -17.97
N ASP A 575 -7.37 -1.38 -16.65
CA ASP A 575 -7.97 -0.18 -16.02
C ASP A 575 -7.45 1.13 -16.65
N LEU A 576 -6.15 1.23 -16.96
CA LEU A 576 -5.57 2.42 -17.58
C LEU A 576 -6.05 2.62 -19.02
N ARG A 577 -6.20 1.55 -19.80
CA ARG A 577 -6.74 1.64 -21.16
C ARG A 577 -8.20 2.11 -21.14
N GLU A 578 -9.03 1.52 -20.28
CA GLU A 578 -10.43 1.94 -20.09
C GLU A 578 -10.53 3.41 -19.61
N PHE A 579 -9.59 3.85 -18.77
CA PHE A 579 -9.53 5.25 -18.32
C PHE A 579 -9.09 6.24 -19.41
N TRP A 580 -8.24 5.83 -20.36
CA TRP A 580 -7.75 6.70 -21.43
C TRP A 580 -8.67 6.75 -22.68
N GLY A 581 -9.43 5.68 -22.96
CA GLY A 581 -10.44 5.61 -24.04
C GLY A 581 -10.13 4.62 -25.15
#